data_AF-A0A1J5TFJ4-F1
#
_entry.id   AF-A0A1J5TFJ4-F1
#
_cell.length_a   1.000
_cell.length_b   1.000
_cell.length_c   1.000
_cell.angle_alpha   90.00
_cell.angle_beta   90.00
_cell.angle_gamma   90.00
#
_symmetry.space_group_name_H-M   'P 1'
#
loop_
_entity.id
_entity.type
_entity.pdbx_description
1 polymer ?
#
loop_
_entity_poly.entity_id
_entity_poly.type
_entity_poly.pdbx_seq_one_letter_code
_entity_poly.pdbx_strand_id
1 'polypeptide(L)'
;MTTPNELVVWMNGIRVGTWTQGKRGGDSFQYDPAWVADPAARVLSLSLPFVPGNIPHRGAVVTRFFDNLLPDSDGIRRRIRSKFATESTGAFELLAAVGRDCVGAVQLLPEGEVPKGVHEIEAEPLTEEGVERAIDAAVSETRVLGHKDDEDFRISIAGAQEKTALLFHRGRWCIPRGATPTTHVLKLPLGLFGNLRADMRDSIENEWLSLRLMQAFGLDVAKTEIAQFGSRKVLVVTRFDRTLQSGGWIARLPQEDFCQALGLPSSLKYESDGGPGMREILSVLDHSSRATID
;
A
#
# COMPACT_ATOMS: atom_id res chain seq x y z
N MET A 1 -7.63 -6.21 28.77
CA MET A 1 -8.06 -5.26 27.72
C MET A 1 -8.49 -6.09 26.53
N THR A 2 -9.68 -5.87 26.00
CA THR A 2 -10.17 -6.57 24.81
C THR A 2 -9.31 -6.14 23.63
N THR A 3 -8.69 -7.08 22.93
CA THR A 3 -7.97 -6.80 21.69
C THR A 3 -8.95 -6.13 20.71
N PRO A 4 -8.64 -4.94 20.18
CA PRO A 4 -9.53 -4.30 19.21
C PRO A 4 -9.69 -5.23 18.01
N ASN A 5 -10.93 -5.46 17.61
CA ASN A 5 -11.28 -6.34 16.49
C ASN A 5 -11.86 -5.56 15.31
N GLU A 6 -11.77 -4.23 15.34
CA GLU A 6 -12.29 -3.35 14.29
C GLU A 6 -11.25 -2.31 13.84
N LEU A 7 -11.22 -2.08 12.53
CA LEU A 7 -10.50 -0.98 11.89
C LEU A 7 -11.49 -0.19 11.03
N VAL A 8 -11.52 1.12 11.23
CA VAL A 8 -12.28 2.04 10.40
C VAL A 8 -11.48 2.33 9.13
N VAL A 9 -12.13 2.18 7.98
CA VAL A 9 -11.58 2.47 6.66
C VAL A 9 -11.90 3.92 6.32
N TRP A 10 -10.86 4.67 5.98
CA TRP A 10 -10.93 6.07 5.58
C TRP A 10 -10.38 6.25 4.18
N MET A 11 -10.93 7.22 3.44
CA MET A 11 -10.36 7.74 2.19
C MET A 11 -10.32 9.25 2.25
N ASN A 12 -9.11 9.83 2.24
CA ASN A 12 -8.90 11.28 2.28
C ASN A 12 -9.77 12.00 3.35
N GLY A 13 -9.81 11.45 4.57
CA GLY A 13 -10.53 12.04 5.69
C GLY A 13 -12.01 11.68 5.79
N ILE A 14 -12.57 10.98 4.80
CA ILE A 14 -13.97 10.54 4.79
C ILE A 14 -14.03 9.09 5.25
N ARG A 15 -14.94 8.80 6.18
CA ARG A 15 -15.19 7.43 6.65
C ARG A 15 -15.91 6.64 5.56
N VAL A 16 -15.29 5.55 5.10
CA VAL A 16 -15.81 4.67 4.04
C VAL A 16 -16.55 3.49 4.63
N GLY A 17 -16.10 2.95 5.76
CA GLY A 17 -16.71 1.79 6.40
C GLY A 17 -15.90 1.24 7.56
N THR A 18 -16.29 0.08 8.05
CA THR A 18 -15.60 -0.63 9.13
C THR A 18 -15.28 -2.06 8.69
N TRP A 19 -14.02 -2.47 8.88
CA TRP A 19 -13.58 -3.85 8.80
C TRP A 19 -13.54 -4.45 10.21
N THR A 20 -14.30 -5.51 10.42
CA THR A 20 -14.38 -6.25 11.68
C THR A 20 -13.77 -7.64 11.48
N GLN A 21 -12.78 -7.98 12.30
CA GLN A 21 -12.19 -9.32 12.38
C GLN A 21 -13.16 -10.28 13.08
N GLY A 22 -13.52 -11.36 12.40
CA GLY A 22 -14.48 -12.34 12.91
C GLY A 22 -13.81 -13.61 13.45
N LYS A 23 -14.28 -14.13 14.59
CA LYS A 23 -13.73 -15.37 15.19
C LYS A 23 -14.13 -16.67 14.45
N ARG A 24 -15.35 -16.75 13.91
CA ARG A 24 -15.93 -17.98 13.32
C ARG A 24 -16.77 -17.78 12.03
N GLY A 25 -16.99 -16.53 11.61
CA GLY A 25 -17.73 -16.18 10.39
C GLY A 25 -16.85 -15.60 9.27
N GLY A 26 -15.53 -15.61 9.47
CA GLY A 26 -14.59 -14.82 8.68
C GLY A 26 -14.74 -13.32 8.96
N ASP A 27 -13.87 -12.53 8.34
CA ASP A 27 -13.92 -11.08 8.45
C ASP A 27 -15.19 -10.53 7.82
N SER A 28 -15.61 -9.34 8.25
CA SER A 28 -16.68 -8.60 7.61
C SER A 28 -16.32 -7.16 7.34
N PHE A 29 -16.79 -6.62 6.23
CA PHE A 29 -16.68 -5.21 5.91
C PHE A 29 -18.05 -4.62 5.65
N GLN A 30 -18.36 -3.52 6.33
CA GLN A 30 -19.61 -2.79 6.15
C GLN A 30 -19.29 -1.35 5.75
N TYR A 31 -19.87 -0.89 4.65
CA TYR A 31 -19.77 0.52 4.27
C TYR A 31 -20.51 1.40 5.28
N ASP A 32 -19.97 2.59 5.51
CA ASP A 32 -20.64 3.60 6.30
C ASP A 32 -21.92 4.08 5.57
N PRO A 33 -23.09 4.15 6.23
CA PRO A 33 -24.32 4.60 5.59
C PRO A 33 -24.21 6.01 4.98
N ALA A 34 -23.42 6.91 5.59
CA ALA A 34 -23.18 8.23 5.05
C ALA A 34 -22.32 8.17 3.78
N TRP A 35 -21.36 7.23 3.71
CA TRP A 35 -20.60 6.99 2.50
C TRP A 35 -21.49 6.46 1.38
N VAL A 36 -22.35 5.47 1.63
CA VAL A 36 -23.24 4.91 0.59
C VAL A 36 -24.22 5.97 0.04
N ALA A 37 -24.59 6.96 0.86
CA ALA A 37 -25.48 8.05 0.45
C ALA A 37 -24.74 9.22 -0.24
N ASP A 38 -23.41 9.26 -0.22
CA ASP A 38 -22.63 10.35 -0.77
C ASP A 38 -22.61 10.29 -2.32
N PRO A 39 -22.93 11.37 -3.04
CA PRO A 39 -22.85 11.39 -4.51
C PRO A 39 -21.44 11.13 -5.08
N ALA A 40 -20.39 11.40 -4.30
CA ALA A 40 -18.99 11.15 -4.66
C ALA A 40 -18.50 9.76 -4.21
N ALA A 41 -19.37 8.95 -3.61
CA ALA A 41 -19.05 7.62 -3.14
C ALA A 41 -18.60 6.71 -4.27
N ARG A 42 -17.76 5.76 -3.88
CA ARG A 42 -17.31 4.67 -4.74
C ARG A 42 -17.09 3.43 -3.90
N VAL A 43 -17.06 2.29 -4.57
CA VAL A 43 -16.72 1.02 -3.93
C VAL A 43 -15.27 1.06 -3.45
N LEU A 44 -15.00 0.42 -2.32
CA LEU A 44 -13.66 0.17 -1.78
C LEU A 44 -12.84 -0.71 -2.72
N SER A 45 -13.50 -1.69 -3.34
CA SER A 45 -12.96 -2.63 -4.33
C SER A 45 -14.08 -3.08 -5.26
N LEU A 46 -13.75 -3.39 -6.51
CA LEU A 46 -14.66 -4.05 -7.44
C LEU A 46 -15.18 -5.41 -6.91
N SER A 47 -14.40 -6.09 -6.05
CA SER A 47 -14.83 -7.33 -5.38
C SER A 47 -15.75 -7.10 -4.17
N LEU A 48 -15.93 -5.85 -3.74
CA LEU A 48 -16.76 -5.45 -2.60
C LEU A 48 -17.81 -4.41 -3.04
N PRO A 49 -18.71 -4.71 -4.00
CA PRO A 49 -19.61 -3.71 -4.57
C PRO A 49 -20.62 -3.16 -3.55
N PHE A 50 -21.26 -2.03 -3.86
CA PHE A 50 -22.45 -1.63 -3.11
C PHE A 50 -23.58 -2.63 -3.38
N VAL A 51 -24.22 -3.08 -2.30
CA VAL A 51 -25.31 -4.05 -2.36
C VAL A 51 -26.61 -3.46 -1.79
N PRO A 52 -27.78 -3.89 -2.26
CA PRO A 52 -29.06 -3.43 -1.72
C PRO A 52 -29.13 -3.58 -0.20
N GLY A 53 -29.58 -2.54 0.48
CA GLY A 53 -29.69 -2.52 1.94
C GLY A 53 -28.36 -2.40 2.69
N ASN A 54 -27.23 -2.16 2.00
CA ASN A 54 -25.90 -2.04 2.60
C ASN A 54 -25.55 -3.21 3.54
N ILE A 55 -25.89 -4.42 3.10
CA ILE A 55 -25.60 -5.65 3.84
C ILE A 55 -24.06 -5.83 3.93
N PRO A 56 -23.50 -6.16 5.10
CA PRO A 56 -22.05 -6.36 5.24
C PRO A 56 -21.53 -7.48 4.34
N HIS A 57 -20.41 -7.21 3.66
CA HIS A 57 -19.61 -8.23 3.01
C HIS A 57 -18.97 -9.13 4.07
N ARG A 58 -18.85 -10.43 3.80
CA ARG A 58 -18.32 -11.42 4.77
C ARG A 58 -17.43 -12.45 4.11
N GLY A 59 -16.53 -13.01 4.91
CA GLY A 59 -15.72 -14.17 4.56
C GLY A 59 -14.50 -13.84 3.72
N ALA A 60 -14.10 -14.80 2.88
CA ALA A 60 -12.79 -14.79 2.22
C ALA A 60 -12.55 -13.56 1.35
N VAL A 61 -13.56 -12.99 0.70
CA VAL A 61 -13.41 -11.81 -0.17
C VAL A 61 -12.92 -10.58 0.63
N VAL A 62 -13.43 -10.39 1.85
CA VAL A 62 -13.00 -9.31 2.75
C VAL A 62 -11.57 -9.55 3.20
N THR A 63 -11.27 -10.75 3.70
CA THR A 63 -9.92 -11.11 4.16
C THR A 63 -8.89 -10.94 3.04
N ARG A 64 -9.20 -11.38 1.82
CA ARG A 64 -8.31 -11.27 0.65
C ARG A 64 -8.05 -9.82 0.26
N PHE A 65 -9.07 -8.95 0.26
CA PHE A 65 -8.89 -7.55 -0.09
C PHE A 65 -7.85 -6.88 0.81
N PHE A 66 -8.01 -7.02 2.13
CA PHE A 66 -7.08 -6.43 3.10
C PHE A 66 -5.72 -7.14 3.11
N ASP A 67 -5.67 -8.46 2.97
CA ASP A 67 -4.39 -9.19 2.91
C ASP A 67 -3.51 -8.75 1.72
N ASN A 68 -4.12 -8.45 0.56
CA ASN A 68 -3.40 -7.93 -0.61
C ASN A 68 -2.85 -6.50 -0.42
N LEU A 69 -3.19 -5.79 0.66
CA LEU A 69 -2.54 -4.50 0.99
C LEU A 69 -1.18 -4.68 1.66
N LEU A 70 -0.85 -5.91 2.10
CA LEU A 70 0.39 -6.24 2.79
C LEU A 70 1.44 -6.82 1.85
N PRO A 71 2.73 -6.80 2.24
CA PRO A 71 3.78 -7.51 1.53
C PRO A 71 3.49 -9.01 1.39
N ASP A 72 3.82 -9.59 0.23
CA ASP A 72 3.62 -11.03 -0.03
C ASP A 72 4.62 -11.90 0.73
N SER A 73 5.75 -11.32 1.15
CA SER A 73 6.83 -12.07 1.79
C SER A 73 6.58 -12.29 3.28
N ASP A 74 6.52 -13.55 3.70
CA ASP A 74 6.45 -13.94 5.12
C ASP A 74 7.62 -13.38 5.95
N GLY A 75 8.80 -13.21 5.33
CA GLY A 75 9.94 -12.56 5.98
C GLY A 75 9.65 -11.11 6.31
N ILE A 76 9.11 -10.36 5.35
CA ILE A 76 8.72 -8.95 5.55
C ILE A 76 7.60 -8.86 6.60
N ARG A 77 6.56 -9.70 6.53
CA ARG A 77 5.47 -9.73 7.53
C ARG A 77 5.98 -10.01 8.95
N ARG A 78 6.90 -10.98 9.12
CA ARG A 78 7.52 -11.28 10.43
C ARG A 78 8.32 -10.10 10.99
N ARG A 79 9.01 -9.35 10.13
CA ARG A 79 9.75 -8.14 10.52
C ARG A 79 8.81 -7.00 10.92
N ILE A 80 7.71 -6.78 10.20
CA ILE A 80 6.66 -5.83 10.62
C ILE A 80 6.14 -6.21 12.00
N ARG A 81 5.79 -7.49 12.21
CA ARG A 81 5.35 -7.99 13.51
C ARG A 81 6.38 -7.70 14.61
N SER A 82 7.66 -7.98 14.37
CA SER A 82 8.73 -7.75 15.34
C SER A 82 8.95 -6.27 15.63
N LYS A 83 8.93 -5.42 14.60
CA LYS A 83 9.15 -3.98 14.69
C LYS A 83 8.05 -3.27 15.46
N PHE A 84 6.80 -3.62 15.21
CA PHE A 84 5.61 -2.99 15.83
C PHE A 84 5.00 -3.82 16.96
N ALA A 85 5.66 -4.92 17.37
CA ALA A 85 5.22 -5.83 18.42
C ALA A 85 3.76 -6.30 18.26
N THR A 86 3.33 -6.61 17.03
CA THR A 86 1.96 -7.09 16.78
C THR A 86 1.80 -8.54 17.26
N GLU A 87 0.57 -8.92 17.65
CA GLU A 87 0.30 -10.27 18.20
C GLU A 87 0.54 -11.38 17.16
N SER A 88 0.30 -11.08 15.88
CA SER A 88 0.34 -12.05 14.79
C SER A 88 0.86 -11.43 13.48
N THR A 89 1.16 -12.29 12.49
CA THR A 89 1.43 -11.89 11.09
C THR A 89 0.16 -11.84 10.22
N GLY A 90 -1.01 -11.94 10.85
CA GLY A 90 -2.31 -11.83 10.21
C GLY A 90 -2.57 -10.41 9.73
N ALA A 91 -3.42 -10.30 8.70
CA ALA A 91 -3.61 -9.05 7.99
C ALA A 91 -4.12 -7.94 8.92
N PHE A 92 -5.04 -8.27 9.81
CA PHE A 92 -5.65 -7.32 10.73
C PHE A 92 -4.62 -6.72 11.68
N GLU A 93 -3.81 -7.53 12.36
CA GLU A 93 -2.86 -7.05 13.35
C GLU A 93 -1.74 -6.23 12.70
N LEU A 94 -1.28 -6.65 11.51
CA LEU A 94 -0.27 -5.90 10.77
C LEU A 94 -0.82 -4.56 10.26
N LEU A 95 -2.03 -4.54 9.68
CA LEU A 95 -2.62 -3.31 9.15
C LEU A 95 -3.09 -2.35 10.26
N ALA A 96 -3.42 -2.85 11.45
CA ALA A 96 -3.62 -1.96 12.60
C ALA A 96 -2.35 -1.17 12.95
N ALA A 97 -1.16 -1.77 12.73
CA ALA A 97 0.12 -1.12 12.95
C ALA A 97 0.57 -0.24 11.78
N VAL A 98 0.48 -0.73 10.53
CA VAL A 98 1.08 -0.08 9.34
C VAL A 98 0.08 0.40 8.28
N GLY A 99 -1.22 0.29 8.53
CA GLY A 99 -2.27 0.59 7.55
C GLY A 99 -2.62 2.08 7.41
N ARG A 100 -1.81 3.00 7.96
CA ARG A 100 -2.09 4.44 7.88
C ARG A 100 -1.76 5.04 6.51
N ASP A 101 -0.89 4.40 5.74
CA ASP A 101 -0.58 4.76 4.36
C ASP A 101 -0.43 3.49 3.50
N CYS A 102 -1.54 3.03 2.91
CA CYS A 102 -1.57 1.87 2.01
C CYS A 102 -1.40 2.25 0.54
N VAL A 103 -1.31 1.25 -0.35
CA VAL A 103 -1.57 1.44 -1.78
C VAL A 103 -3.02 1.93 -1.97
N GLY A 104 -3.22 2.80 -2.95
CA GLY A 104 -4.49 3.45 -3.19
C GLY A 104 -4.83 4.50 -2.12
N ALA A 105 -6.12 4.70 -1.87
CA ALA A 105 -6.61 5.71 -0.93
C ALA A 105 -6.97 5.18 0.45
N VAL A 106 -6.78 3.88 0.69
CA VAL A 106 -7.15 3.24 1.94
C VAL A 106 -6.25 3.72 3.07
N GLN A 107 -6.88 4.14 4.15
CA GLN A 107 -6.25 4.39 5.44
C GLN A 107 -7.05 3.67 6.53
N LEU A 108 -6.35 2.90 7.36
CA LEU A 108 -6.93 2.06 8.41
C LEU A 108 -6.55 2.62 9.76
N LEU A 109 -7.56 2.88 10.59
CA LEU A 109 -7.39 3.40 11.93
C LEU A 109 -8.23 2.60 12.92
N PRO A 110 -7.77 2.40 14.16
CA PRO A 110 -8.62 1.86 15.23
C PRO A 110 -9.89 2.67 15.41
N GLU A 111 -10.94 2.03 15.93
CA GLU A 111 -12.15 2.74 16.31
C GLU A 111 -11.86 3.85 17.33
N GLY A 112 -12.47 5.02 17.13
CA GLY A 112 -12.24 6.22 17.95
C GLY A 112 -11.08 7.11 17.46
N GLU A 113 -10.21 6.61 16.57
CA GLU A 113 -9.24 7.45 15.87
C GLU A 113 -9.80 8.02 14.57
N VAL A 114 -9.40 9.25 14.26
CA VAL A 114 -9.74 9.95 13.01
C VAL A 114 -8.47 10.51 12.36
N PRO A 115 -8.40 10.53 11.03
CA PRO A 115 -7.27 11.14 10.35
C PRO A 115 -7.31 12.65 10.50
N LYS A 116 -6.27 13.22 11.11
CA LYS A 116 -6.11 14.67 11.33
C LYS A 116 -5.15 15.26 10.30
N GLY A 117 -5.39 16.51 9.91
CA GLY A 117 -4.48 17.23 8.99
C GLY A 117 -4.47 16.66 7.57
N VAL A 118 -5.57 16.07 7.09
CA VAL A 118 -5.63 15.46 5.74
C VAL A 118 -5.37 16.49 4.63
N HIS A 119 -5.77 17.73 4.85
CA HIS A 119 -5.56 18.85 3.92
C HIS A 119 -4.31 19.67 4.24
N GLU A 120 -3.36 19.08 4.97
CA GLU A 120 -2.10 19.69 5.35
C GLU A 120 -0.93 18.77 4.99
N ILE A 121 0.26 19.35 4.85
CA ILE A 121 1.50 18.59 4.66
C ILE A 121 2.37 18.85 5.87
N GLU A 122 2.35 17.89 6.80
CA GLU A 122 3.23 17.85 7.95
C GLU A 122 4.33 16.83 7.70
N ALA A 123 5.59 17.27 7.74
CA ALA A 123 6.71 16.41 7.45
C ALA A 123 8.00 16.89 8.08
N GLU A 124 8.88 15.94 8.42
CA GLU A 124 10.23 16.19 8.89
C GLU A 124 11.23 16.02 7.74
N PRO A 125 11.96 17.08 7.33
CA PRO A 125 12.98 16.97 6.29
C PRO A 125 14.14 16.08 6.71
N LEU A 126 14.65 15.29 5.76
CA LEU A 126 15.80 14.42 5.92
C LEU A 126 17.02 14.98 5.19
N THR A 127 18.20 14.74 5.75
CA THR A 127 19.47 14.79 5.00
C THR A 127 19.63 13.51 4.18
N GLU A 128 20.62 13.45 3.29
CA GLU A 128 20.92 12.22 2.53
C GLU A 128 21.24 11.04 3.47
N GLU A 129 21.99 11.29 4.55
CA GLU A 129 22.27 10.27 5.57
C GLU A 129 21.00 9.91 6.36
N GLY A 130 20.06 10.84 6.52
CA GLY A 130 18.74 10.57 7.08
C GLY A 130 17.92 9.63 6.21
N VAL A 131 17.96 9.81 4.88
CA VAL A 131 17.32 8.91 3.91
C VAL A 131 17.96 7.53 3.96
N GLU A 132 19.30 7.45 3.98
CA GLU A 132 20.02 6.18 4.12
C GLU A 132 19.59 5.43 5.40
N ARG A 133 19.58 6.11 6.55
CA ARG A 133 19.11 5.52 7.82
C ARG A 133 17.65 5.06 7.76
N ALA A 134 16.77 5.80 7.10
CA ALA A 134 15.37 5.41 6.94
C ALA A 134 15.23 4.14 6.08
N ILE A 135 16.04 4.02 5.02
CA ILE A 135 16.12 2.80 4.18
C ILE A 135 16.63 1.63 5.02
N ASP A 136 17.71 1.80 5.78
CA ASP A 136 18.27 0.77 6.66
C ASP A 136 17.27 0.29 7.71
N ALA A 137 16.55 1.22 8.32
CA ALA A 137 15.53 0.92 9.32
C ALA A 137 14.30 0.20 8.75
N ALA A 138 14.03 0.32 7.44
CA ALA A 138 12.96 -0.41 6.77
C ALA A 138 13.33 -1.88 6.53
N VAL A 139 14.62 -2.17 6.29
CA VAL A 139 15.11 -3.53 6.02
C VAL A 139 15.72 -4.24 7.24
N SER A 140 15.96 -3.54 8.35
CA SER A 140 16.48 -4.15 9.58
C SER A 140 15.44 -5.02 10.30
N GLU A 141 15.85 -6.20 10.76
CA GLU A 141 15.03 -7.10 11.61
C GLU A 141 14.94 -6.61 13.07
N THR A 142 15.91 -5.80 13.51
CA THR A 142 16.07 -5.46 14.93
C THR A 142 15.44 -4.12 15.25
N ARG A 143 14.65 -4.08 16.34
CA ARG A 143 14.21 -2.83 16.97
C ARG A 143 15.46 -2.11 17.50
N VAL A 144 15.85 -0.98 16.90
CA VAL A 144 17.05 -0.25 17.33
C VAL A 144 16.76 0.37 18.69
N LEU A 145 17.28 -0.24 19.75
CA LEU A 145 17.19 0.26 21.13
C LEU A 145 17.78 1.69 21.20
N GLY A 146 16.98 2.65 21.65
CA GLY A 146 17.40 4.06 21.79
C GLY A 146 17.01 4.98 20.62
N HIS A 147 16.47 4.45 19.52
CA HIS A 147 15.65 5.27 18.63
C HIS A 147 14.33 5.52 19.35
N LYS A 148 13.91 6.79 19.54
CA LYS A 148 12.49 7.06 19.80
C LYS A 148 11.73 6.32 18.71
N ASP A 149 10.75 5.51 19.09
CA ASP A 149 9.83 4.95 18.12
C ASP A 149 9.39 6.14 17.25
N ASP A 150 9.84 6.20 15.99
CA ASP A 150 9.27 7.16 15.06
C ASP A 150 7.87 6.59 14.79
N GLU A 151 6.93 6.97 15.68
CA GLU A 151 5.56 6.49 15.75
C GLU A 151 4.79 6.70 14.42
N ASP A 152 5.40 7.42 13.47
CA ASP A 152 4.79 7.92 12.25
C ASP A 152 5.14 7.15 10.98
N PHE A 153 6.09 6.20 10.99
CA PHE A 153 6.43 5.45 9.77
C PHE A 153 5.57 4.18 9.61
N ARG A 154 4.27 4.38 9.41
CA ARG A 154 3.22 3.34 9.32
C ARG A 154 2.73 3.18 7.88
N ILE A 155 3.54 2.53 7.05
CA ILE A 155 3.28 2.34 5.61
C ILE A 155 3.14 0.85 5.29
N SER A 156 2.16 0.52 4.44
CA SER A 156 1.96 -0.82 3.90
C SER A 156 1.99 -0.81 2.37
N ILE A 157 2.92 -1.55 1.77
CA ILE A 157 3.05 -1.64 0.31
C ILE A 157 3.19 -3.12 -0.08
N ALA A 158 2.33 -3.57 -0.99
CA ALA A 158 2.27 -4.95 -1.46
C ALA A 158 3.50 -5.40 -2.27
N GLY A 159 3.61 -6.71 -2.46
CA GLY A 159 4.68 -7.36 -3.23
C GLY A 159 5.81 -7.95 -2.38
N ALA A 160 6.71 -8.70 -3.04
CA ALA A 160 7.73 -9.52 -2.36
C ALA A 160 9.11 -8.83 -2.19
N GLN A 161 9.36 -7.75 -2.93
CA GLN A 161 10.63 -7.02 -2.91
C GLN A 161 10.73 -6.05 -1.74
N GLU A 162 11.91 -5.95 -1.14
CA GLU A 162 12.23 -4.94 -0.13
C GLU A 162 12.04 -3.53 -0.69
N LYS A 163 11.22 -2.74 0.01
CA LYS A 163 10.89 -1.39 -0.38
C LYS A 163 10.50 -0.57 0.85
N THR A 164 10.73 0.73 0.76
CA THR A 164 10.20 1.72 1.70
C THR A 164 9.51 2.83 0.92
N ALA A 165 8.85 3.77 1.59
CA ALA A 165 8.30 4.94 0.92
C ALA A 165 8.51 6.21 1.72
N LEU A 166 8.83 7.30 1.03
CA LEU A 166 9.08 8.60 1.64
C LEU A 166 8.24 9.68 0.95
N LEU A 167 8.11 10.81 1.62
CA LEU A 167 7.60 12.01 1.01
C LEU A 167 8.76 12.75 0.33
N PHE A 168 8.63 13.06 -0.96
CA PHE A 168 9.43 14.09 -1.60
C PHE A 168 8.58 15.36 -1.74
N HIS A 169 8.97 16.44 -1.07
CA HIS A 169 8.23 17.69 -1.06
C HIS A 169 9.18 18.90 -1.06
N ARG A 170 8.90 19.89 -1.92
CA ARG A 170 9.72 21.12 -2.06
C ARG A 170 11.22 20.85 -2.21
N GLY A 171 11.56 19.87 -3.07
CA GLY A 171 12.94 19.50 -3.39
C GLY A 171 13.67 18.74 -2.28
N ARG A 172 12.98 18.24 -1.26
CA ARG A 172 13.58 17.52 -0.13
C ARG A 172 12.85 16.22 0.16
N TRP A 173 13.62 15.22 0.58
CA TRP A 173 13.10 14.00 1.18
C TRP A 173 12.66 14.26 2.61
N CYS A 174 11.53 13.69 3.00
CA CYS A 174 10.94 13.89 4.32
C CYS A 174 10.30 12.60 4.85
N ILE A 175 10.24 12.48 6.19
CA ILE A 175 9.33 11.56 6.88
C ILE A 175 7.97 12.26 7.00
N PRO A 176 6.88 11.69 6.45
CA PRO A 176 5.55 12.26 6.64
C PRO A 176 5.10 12.10 8.08
N ARG A 177 4.32 13.06 8.58
CA ARG A 177 3.68 13.04 9.90
C ARG A 177 2.16 13.09 9.76
N GLY A 178 1.44 12.56 10.74
CA GLY A 178 -0.02 12.58 10.76
C GLY A 178 -0.65 11.86 9.57
N ALA A 179 -1.60 12.53 8.88
CA ALA A 179 -2.27 11.97 7.70
C ALA A 179 -1.52 12.22 6.37
N THR A 180 -0.37 12.90 6.40
CA THR A 180 0.43 13.19 5.21
C THR A 180 0.86 11.88 4.53
N PRO A 181 0.53 11.65 3.25
CA PRO A 181 0.96 10.44 2.55
C PRO A 181 2.42 10.52 2.11
N THR A 182 3.02 9.34 1.91
CA THR A 182 4.23 9.22 1.07
C THR A 182 3.92 9.50 -0.40
N THR A 183 4.93 9.91 -1.17
CA THR A 183 4.79 10.20 -2.61
C THR A 183 5.71 9.37 -3.48
N HIS A 184 6.69 8.69 -2.91
CA HIS A 184 7.64 7.87 -3.66
C HIS A 184 7.89 6.55 -2.95
N VAL A 185 7.99 5.48 -3.73
CA VAL A 185 8.46 4.18 -3.28
C VAL A 185 9.94 4.07 -3.63
N LEU A 186 10.76 3.68 -2.66
CA LEU A 186 12.19 3.44 -2.83
C LEU A 186 12.39 1.93 -2.82
N LYS A 187 12.69 1.35 -3.98
CA LYS A 187 12.93 -0.08 -4.14
C LYS A 187 14.42 -0.40 -3.97
N LEU A 188 14.71 -1.41 -3.16
CA LEU A 188 16.06 -1.91 -2.94
C LEU A 188 16.43 -3.01 -3.94
N PRO A 189 17.72 -3.26 -4.20
CA PRO A 189 18.12 -4.33 -5.09
C PRO A 189 17.64 -5.68 -4.56
N LEU A 190 17.18 -6.53 -5.46
CA LEU A 190 16.66 -7.87 -5.16
C LEU A 190 17.75 -8.79 -4.59
N GLY A 191 19.02 -8.58 -4.96
CA GLY A 191 20.13 -9.41 -4.48
C GLY A 191 20.04 -10.84 -5.05
N LEU A 192 20.33 -11.86 -4.23
CA LEU A 192 20.21 -13.27 -4.61
C LEU A 192 18.79 -13.76 -4.32
N PHE A 193 17.97 -13.96 -5.36
CA PHE A 193 16.61 -14.50 -5.22
C PHE A 193 16.62 -16.04 -5.24
N GLY A 194 15.89 -16.63 -4.28
CA GLY A 194 15.76 -18.08 -4.11
C GLY A 194 15.18 -18.83 -5.33
N ASN A 195 15.44 -20.15 -5.34
CA ASN A 195 15.12 -21.20 -6.34
C ASN A 195 15.55 -20.97 -7.80
N LEU A 196 15.61 -19.74 -8.30
CA LEU A 196 15.85 -19.43 -9.72
C LEU A 196 17.33 -19.30 -10.11
N ARG A 197 18.29 -19.37 -9.17
CA ARG A 197 19.74 -19.19 -9.44
C ARG A 197 20.04 -17.96 -10.35
N ALA A 198 19.17 -16.95 -10.34
CA ALA A 198 19.31 -15.75 -11.15
C ALA A 198 19.96 -14.65 -10.31
N ASP A 199 21.03 -14.08 -10.82
CA ASP A 199 21.70 -12.93 -10.23
C ASP A 199 20.89 -11.66 -10.52
N MET A 200 20.24 -11.12 -9.47
CA MET A 200 19.39 -9.93 -9.57
C MET A 200 20.03 -8.73 -8.87
N ARG A 201 21.38 -8.68 -8.79
CA ARG A 201 22.11 -7.54 -8.22
C ARG A 201 21.84 -6.22 -8.98
N ASP A 202 21.64 -6.31 -10.29
CA ASP A 202 21.34 -5.16 -11.16
C ASP A 202 19.84 -4.97 -11.39
N SER A 203 18.98 -5.43 -10.46
CA SER A 203 17.53 -5.30 -10.58
C SER A 203 17.06 -3.84 -10.67
N ILE A 204 17.82 -2.92 -10.09
CA ILE A 204 17.53 -1.48 -10.14
C ILE A 204 17.69 -0.96 -11.57
N GLU A 205 18.84 -1.22 -12.19
CA GLU A 205 19.14 -0.83 -13.55
C GLU A 205 18.20 -1.51 -14.54
N ASN A 206 17.89 -2.79 -14.32
CA ASN A 206 16.97 -3.55 -15.16
C ASN A 206 15.57 -2.91 -15.16
N GLU A 207 15.01 -2.66 -13.99
CA GLU A 207 13.68 -2.07 -13.89
C GLU A 207 13.66 -0.62 -14.42
N TRP A 208 14.68 0.18 -14.09
CA TRP A 208 14.81 1.54 -14.61
C TRP A 208 14.85 1.56 -16.14
N LEU A 209 15.73 0.75 -16.76
CA LEU A 209 15.88 0.69 -18.21
C LEU A 209 14.60 0.19 -18.89
N SER A 210 13.95 -0.83 -18.33
CA SER A 210 12.70 -1.37 -18.85
C SER A 210 11.61 -0.30 -18.89
N LEU A 211 11.47 0.48 -17.82
CA LEU A 211 10.49 1.57 -17.76
C LEU A 211 10.85 2.73 -18.68
N ARG A 212 12.14 3.08 -18.81
CA ARG A 212 12.60 4.08 -19.81
C ARG A 212 12.24 3.64 -21.23
N LEU A 213 12.42 2.35 -21.55
CA LEU A 213 12.10 1.79 -22.86
C LEU A 213 10.59 1.81 -23.13
N MET A 214 9.78 1.37 -22.16
CA MET A 214 8.31 1.44 -22.27
C MET A 214 7.83 2.88 -22.47
N GLN A 215 8.40 3.84 -21.75
CA GLN A 215 8.12 5.26 -21.93
C GLN A 215 8.51 5.76 -23.33
N ALA A 216 9.66 5.31 -23.87
CA ALA A 216 10.10 5.67 -25.23
C ALA A 216 9.18 5.10 -26.31
N PHE A 217 8.47 4.00 -26.03
CA PHE A 217 7.39 3.46 -26.87
C PHE A 217 6.03 4.14 -26.66
N GLY A 218 5.95 5.16 -25.80
CA GLY A 218 4.72 5.92 -25.55
C GLY A 218 3.74 5.24 -24.59
N LEU A 219 4.17 4.23 -23.83
CA LEU A 219 3.34 3.62 -22.79
C LEU A 219 3.33 4.48 -21.52
N ASP A 220 2.16 4.58 -20.90
CA ASP A 220 2.00 5.24 -19.60
C ASP A 220 2.63 4.36 -18.50
N VAL A 221 3.72 4.86 -17.93
CA VAL A 221 4.47 4.17 -16.87
C VAL A 221 4.77 5.12 -15.71
N ALA A 222 4.98 4.54 -14.53
CA ALA A 222 5.41 5.31 -13.38
C ALA A 222 6.74 6.02 -13.65
N LYS A 223 6.87 7.27 -13.21
CA LYS A 223 8.14 7.99 -13.29
C LYS A 223 9.16 7.34 -12.35
N THR A 224 10.34 7.07 -12.88
CA THR A 224 11.44 6.42 -12.14
C THR A 224 12.78 7.10 -12.33
N GLU A 225 13.57 7.11 -11.26
CA GLU A 225 14.93 7.64 -11.21
C GLU A 225 15.80 6.72 -10.35
N ILE A 226 17.07 6.53 -10.73
CA ILE A 226 18.05 5.85 -9.87
C ILE A 226 18.67 6.91 -8.95
N ALA A 227 18.70 6.64 -7.65
CA ALA A 227 19.31 7.51 -6.67
C ALA A 227 20.28 6.75 -5.77
N GLN A 228 21.28 7.47 -5.25
CA GLN A 228 22.25 6.98 -4.29
C GLN A 228 22.13 7.79 -3.00
N PHE A 229 21.93 7.11 -1.87
CA PHE A 229 21.93 7.71 -0.53
C PHE A 229 22.98 6.99 0.32
N GLY A 230 24.15 7.61 0.50
CA GLY A 230 25.29 6.96 1.12
C GLY A 230 25.65 5.64 0.42
N SER A 231 25.55 4.52 1.11
CA SER A 231 25.79 3.17 0.59
C SER A 231 24.60 2.57 -0.17
N ARG A 232 23.41 3.17 -0.09
CA ARG A 232 22.16 2.64 -0.65
C ARG A 232 21.89 3.17 -2.05
N LYS A 233 22.04 2.30 -3.04
CA LYS A 233 21.48 2.49 -4.39
C LYS A 233 20.03 2.03 -4.38
N VAL A 234 19.11 2.88 -4.85
CA VAL A 234 17.67 2.57 -4.91
C VAL A 234 17.06 2.99 -6.23
N LEU A 235 15.97 2.31 -6.62
CA LEU A 235 15.06 2.82 -7.63
C LEU A 235 13.98 3.66 -6.94
N VAL A 236 13.96 4.96 -7.25
CA VAL A 236 12.91 5.88 -6.80
C VAL A 236 11.76 5.81 -7.80
N VAL A 237 10.58 5.45 -7.33
CA VAL A 237 9.35 5.37 -8.14
C VAL A 237 8.34 6.38 -7.62
N THR A 238 7.97 7.35 -8.45
CA THR A 238 6.89 8.29 -8.12
C THR A 238 5.55 7.55 -8.07
N ARG A 239 4.85 7.68 -6.96
CA ARG A 239 3.54 7.06 -6.75
C ARG A 239 2.49 7.74 -7.64
N PHE A 240 1.84 6.94 -8.47
CA PHE A 240 0.73 7.39 -9.33
C PHE A 240 -0.63 7.33 -8.63
N ASP A 241 -0.70 6.74 -7.43
CA ASP A 241 -1.86 6.80 -6.54
C ASP A 241 -1.84 8.01 -5.59
N ARG A 242 -1.05 9.05 -5.92
CA ARG A 242 -0.86 10.26 -5.11
C ARG A 242 -0.85 11.47 -6.02
N THR A 243 -1.50 12.56 -5.62
CA THR A 243 -1.50 13.80 -6.40
C THR A 243 -1.55 15.04 -5.51
N LEU A 244 -0.69 16.02 -5.80
CA LEU A 244 -0.68 17.31 -5.11
C LEU A 244 -1.86 18.14 -5.59
N GLN A 245 -2.72 18.54 -4.67
CA GLN A 245 -3.88 19.37 -4.94
C GLN A 245 -3.51 20.86 -4.89
N SER A 246 -4.29 21.70 -5.58
CA SER A 246 -4.12 23.16 -5.59
C SER A 246 -4.16 23.79 -4.20
N GLY A 247 -4.89 23.17 -3.26
CA GLY A 247 -4.96 23.57 -1.85
C GLY A 247 -3.72 23.26 -1.01
N GLY A 248 -2.65 22.70 -1.60
CA GLY A 248 -1.40 22.46 -0.89
C GLY A 248 -1.38 21.17 -0.05
N TRP A 249 -2.23 20.21 -0.36
CA TRP A 249 -2.29 18.89 0.28
C TRP A 249 -2.17 17.77 -0.76
N ILE A 250 -1.88 16.55 -0.30
CA ILE A 250 -1.67 15.40 -1.20
C ILE A 250 -2.85 14.46 -1.09
N ALA A 251 -3.65 14.39 -2.15
CA ALA A 251 -4.75 13.44 -2.24
C ALA A 251 -4.21 12.04 -2.54
N ARG A 252 -4.76 11.04 -1.87
CA ARG A 252 -4.59 9.63 -2.24
C ARG A 252 -5.66 9.26 -3.28
N LEU A 253 -5.24 8.63 -4.36
CA LEU A 253 -6.15 8.18 -5.42
C LEU A 253 -6.53 6.72 -5.14
N PRO A 254 -7.84 6.38 -5.11
CA PRO A 254 -8.28 4.99 -4.99
C PRO A 254 -7.70 4.13 -6.11
N GLN A 255 -7.10 3.00 -5.72
CA GLN A 255 -6.44 2.06 -6.61
C GLN A 255 -6.50 0.69 -5.96
N GLU A 256 -6.63 -0.35 -6.78
CA GLU A 256 -6.50 -1.75 -6.41
C GLU A 256 -5.77 -2.51 -7.52
N ASP A 257 -5.22 -3.69 -7.22
CA ASP A 257 -4.67 -4.59 -8.24
C ASP A 257 -5.71 -5.58 -8.77
N PHE A 258 -5.36 -6.39 -9.77
CA PHE A 258 -6.28 -7.37 -10.36
C PHE A 258 -6.62 -8.53 -9.42
N CYS A 259 -5.78 -8.87 -8.44
CA CYS A 259 -6.15 -9.86 -7.43
C CYS A 259 -7.28 -9.29 -6.55
N GLN A 260 -7.15 -8.04 -6.11
CA GLN A 260 -8.19 -7.35 -5.34
C GLN A 260 -9.47 -7.17 -6.15
N ALA A 261 -9.37 -6.69 -7.39
CA ALA A 261 -10.53 -6.46 -8.26
C ALA A 261 -11.34 -7.75 -8.51
N LEU A 262 -10.64 -8.89 -8.63
CA LEU A 262 -11.24 -10.21 -8.85
C LEU A 262 -11.53 -10.98 -7.55
N GLY A 263 -11.25 -10.40 -6.37
CA GLY A 263 -11.49 -11.05 -5.08
C GLY A 263 -10.60 -12.29 -4.82
N LEU A 264 -9.40 -12.31 -5.39
CA LEU A 264 -8.41 -13.38 -5.31
C LEU A 264 -7.33 -13.11 -4.24
N PRO A 265 -6.80 -14.15 -3.58
CA PRO A 265 -5.65 -14.00 -2.69
C PRO A 265 -4.36 -13.75 -3.47
N SER A 266 -3.38 -13.11 -2.85
CA SER A 266 -2.03 -12.88 -3.41
C SER A 266 -1.32 -14.16 -3.88
N SER A 267 -1.66 -15.31 -3.28
CA SER A 267 -1.13 -16.62 -3.66
C SER A 267 -1.56 -17.08 -5.06
N LEU A 268 -2.63 -16.50 -5.63
CA LEU A 268 -3.12 -16.79 -6.97
C LEU A 268 -2.83 -15.64 -7.95
N LYS A 269 -1.69 -14.95 -7.78
CA LYS A 269 -1.31 -13.86 -8.69
C LYS A 269 -0.74 -14.33 -10.03
N TYR A 270 -0.31 -15.59 -10.14
CA TYR A 270 0.24 -16.17 -11.36
C TYR A 270 -0.78 -17.08 -12.04
N GLU A 271 -0.96 -16.90 -13.35
CA GLU A 271 -1.84 -17.76 -14.18
C GLU A 271 -1.47 -19.24 -14.06
N SER A 272 -0.17 -19.56 -13.99
CA SER A 272 0.32 -20.94 -13.82
C SER A 272 -0.15 -21.61 -12.54
N ASP A 273 -0.48 -20.82 -11.51
CA ASP A 273 -0.96 -21.29 -10.21
C ASP A 273 -2.50 -21.23 -10.13
N GLY A 274 -3.19 -20.94 -11.24
CA GLY A 274 -4.65 -20.77 -11.30
C GLY A 274 -5.12 -19.33 -11.06
N GLY A 275 -4.20 -18.36 -11.14
CA GLY A 275 -4.49 -16.93 -11.11
C GLY A 275 -5.12 -16.38 -12.40
N PRO A 276 -5.41 -15.07 -12.44
CA PRO A 276 -6.06 -14.46 -13.59
C PRO A 276 -5.10 -14.38 -14.78
N GLY A 277 -5.57 -14.80 -15.94
CA GLY A 277 -4.89 -14.64 -17.22
C GLY A 277 -5.32 -13.35 -17.93
N MET A 278 -4.91 -13.22 -19.19
CA MET A 278 -5.26 -12.07 -20.01
C MET A 278 -6.79 -11.92 -20.20
N ARG A 279 -7.54 -13.04 -20.26
CA ARG A 279 -8.99 -13.00 -20.45
C ARG A 279 -9.71 -12.37 -19.24
N GLU A 280 -9.37 -12.79 -18.03
CA GLU A 280 -9.99 -12.27 -16.82
C GLU A 280 -9.63 -10.79 -16.61
N ILE A 281 -8.39 -10.40 -16.92
CA ILE A 281 -7.95 -9.01 -16.89
C ILE A 281 -8.74 -8.16 -17.88
N LEU A 282 -8.87 -8.59 -19.14
CA LEU A 282 -9.65 -7.87 -20.16
C LEU A 282 -11.12 -7.74 -19.77
N SER A 283 -11.73 -8.75 -19.14
CA SER A 283 -13.11 -8.65 -18.65
C SER A 283 -13.30 -7.58 -17.57
N VAL A 284 -12.27 -7.27 -16.78
CA VAL A 284 -12.29 -6.12 -15.86
C VAL A 284 -12.17 -4.81 -16.63
N LEU A 285 -11.25 -4.74 -17.60
CA LEU A 285 -11.01 -3.56 -18.43
C LEU A 285 -12.17 -3.20 -19.36
N ASP A 286 -13.00 -4.16 -19.75
CA ASP A 286 -14.24 -3.94 -20.52
C ASP A 286 -15.22 -2.97 -19.81
N HIS A 287 -15.07 -2.80 -18.50
CA HIS A 287 -15.88 -1.90 -17.68
C HIS A 287 -15.19 -0.55 -17.40
N SER A 288 -14.01 -0.30 -17.96
CA SER A 288 -13.28 0.95 -17.78
C SER A 288 -13.95 2.10 -18.56
N SER A 289 -13.70 3.34 -18.15
CA SER A 289 -14.18 4.52 -18.88
C SER A 289 -13.52 4.68 -20.27
N ARG A 290 -12.46 3.91 -20.55
CA ARG A 290 -11.71 3.90 -21.80
C ARG A 290 -11.56 2.47 -22.37
N ALA A 291 -12.57 1.61 -22.18
CA ALA A 291 -12.55 0.19 -22.54
C ALA A 291 -12.18 -0.17 -23.99
N THR A 292 -12.17 0.80 -24.91
CA THR A 292 -11.70 0.60 -26.30
C THR A 292 -10.19 0.77 -26.48
N ILE A 293 -9.56 1.48 -25.54
CA ILE A 293 -8.12 1.76 -25.52
C ILE A 293 -7.42 0.81 -24.55
N ASP A 294 -8.06 0.51 -23.42
CA ASP A 294 -7.61 -0.45 -22.42
C ASP A 294 -7.85 -1.90 -22.87
#